data_AF-A0A9X6U5B3-F1
#
_entry.id   AF-A0A9X6U5B3-F1
#
_cell.length_a   1.000
_cell.length_b   1.000
_cell.length_c   1.000
_cell.angle_alpha   90.00
_cell.angle_beta   90.00
_cell.angle_gamma   90.00
#
_symmetry.space_group_name_H-M   'P 1'
#
loop_
_entity.id
_entity.type
_entity.pdbx_description
1 polymer ?
#
loop_
_entity_poly.entity_id
_entity_poly.type
_entity_poly.pdbx_seq_one_letter_code
_entity_poly.pdbx_strand_id
1 'polypeptide(L)' 'MNKLLAEYKHLIDFQDRMQKSNFKFVECYLKFQKRKNREGWEDDCVEFLKDAITLQNELLVNIRKQRVIFG' A
#
# COMPACT_ATOMS: atom_id res chain seq x y z
N MET A 1 -4.64 0.01 -12.33
CA MET A 1 -3.82 -0.79 -11.40
C MET A 1 -2.33 -0.41 -11.36
N ASN A 2 -1.55 -0.50 -12.46
CA ASN A 2 -0.09 -0.25 -12.44
C ASN A 2 0.32 1.12 -11.88
N LYS A 3 -0.44 2.19 -12.22
CA LYS A 3 -0.20 3.53 -11.67
C LYS A 3 -0.36 3.60 -10.15
N LEU A 4 -1.41 2.97 -9.62
CA LEU A 4 -1.69 2.93 -8.17
C LEU A 4 -0.63 2.12 -7.42
N LEU A 5 -0.18 0.99 -7.98
CA LEU A 5 0.90 0.23 -7.35
C LEU A 5 2.23 1.02 -7.32
N ALA A 6 2.53 1.77 -8.39
CA ALA A 6 3.69 2.66 -8.41
C ALA A 6 3.56 3.79 -7.38
N GLU A 7 2.40 4.44 -7.31
CA GLU A 7 2.10 5.47 -6.31
C GLU A 7 2.27 4.93 -4.88
N TYR A 8 1.65 3.79 -4.57
CA TYR A 8 1.81 3.14 -3.28
C TYR A 8 3.28 2.85 -2.97
N LYS A 9 4.03 2.30 -3.92
CA LYS A 9 5.47 2.04 -3.78
C LYS A 9 6.27 3.30 -3.44
N HIS A 10 5.91 4.45 -4.01
CA HIS A 10 6.60 5.72 -3.73
C HIS A 10 6.36 6.24 -2.31
N LEU A 11 5.28 5.81 -1.65
CA LEU A 11 4.96 6.19 -0.27
C LEU A 11 5.63 5.31 0.79
N ILE A 12 6.22 4.19 0.39
CA ILE A 12 6.83 3.22 1.30
C ILE A 12 8.26 3.62 1.64
N ASP A 13 8.54 3.73 2.94
CA ASP A 13 9.92 3.70 3.42
C ASP A 13 10.43 2.25 3.45
N PHE A 14 11.33 1.91 2.54
CA PHE A 14 11.91 0.57 2.45
C PHE A 14 12.98 0.28 3.51
N GLN A 15 13.41 1.28 4.28
CA GLN A 15 14.25 1.08 5.48
C GLN A 15 13.39 0.67 6.68
N ASP A 16 12.11 1.05 6.70
CA ASP A 16 11.15 0.61 7.71
C ASP A 16 10.68 -0.84 7.42
N ARG A 17 10.91 -1.75 8.39
CA ARG A 17 10.58 -3.17 8.22
C ARG A 17 9.07 -3.42 8.11
N MET A 18 8.25 -2.64 8.82
CA MET A 18 6.79 -2.77 8.80
C MET A 18 6.25 -2.35 7.43
N GLN A 19 6.65 -1.17 6.95
CA GLN A 19 6.20 -0.65 5.66
C GLN A 19 6.65 -1.54 4.50
N LYS A 20 7.89 -2.04 4.55
CA LYS A 20 8.39 -3.04 3.59
C LYS A 20 7.57 -4.33 3.61
N SER A 21 7.20 -4.83 4.78
CA SER A 21 6.35 -6.03 4.92
C SER A 21 4.95 -5.79 4.35
N ASN A 22 4.36 -4.63 4.63
CA ASN A 22 3.05 -4.24 4.10
C ASN A 22 3.07 -4.15 2.57
N PHE A 23 4.12 -3.57 1.98
CA PHE A 23 4.30 -3.54 0.53
C PHE A 23 4.32 -4.95 -0.07
N LYS A 24 5.10 -5.85 0.54
CA LYS A 24 5.18 -7.25 0.09
C LYS A 24 3.83 -7.97 0.20
N PHE A 25 3.06 -7.71 1.26
CA PHE A 25 1.72 -8.24 1.42
C PHE A 25 0.80 -7.81 0.27
N VAL A 26 0.79 -6.51 -0.05
CA VAL A 26 0.01 -5.96 -1.18
C VAL A 26 0.40 -6.64 -2.49
N GLU A 27 1.70 -6.77 -2.80
CA GLU A 27 2.14 -7.46 -4.02
C GLU A 27 1.68 -8.93 -4.06
N CYS A 28 1.72 -9.63 -2.93
CA CYS A 28 1.25 -11.01 -2.82
C CYS A 28 -0.27 -11.11 -3.03
N TYR A 29 -1.04 -10.19 -2.45
CA TYR A 29 -2.49 -10.12 -2.61
C TYR A 29 -2.90 -9.91 -4.07
N LEU A 30 -2.29 -8.94 -4.77
CA LEU A 30 -2.57 -8.67 -6.18
C LEU A 30 -2.27 -9.90 -7.07
N LYS A 31 -1.16 -10.58 -6.80
CA LYS A 31 -0.79 -11.83 -7.50
C LYS A 31 -1.77 -12.95 -7.21
N PHE A 32 -2.27 -13.05 -5.99
CA PHE A 32 -3.27 -14.04 -5.60
C PHE A 32 -4.60 -13.79 -6.30
N GLN A 33 -5.10 -12.54 -6.30
CA GLN A 33 -6.36 -12.19 -6.94
C GLN A 33 -6.36 -12.49 -8.43
N LYS A 34 -5.28 -12.09 -9.13
CA LYS A 34 -5.09 -12.40 -10.56
C LYS A 34 -5.11 -13.90 -10.88
N ARG A 35 -4.72 -14.76 -9.93
CA ARG A 35 -4.72 -16.22 -10.11
C ARG A 35 -6.07 -16.87 -9.81
N LYS A 36 -6.86 -16.28 -8.91
CA LYS A 36 -8.08 -16.88 -8.37
C LYS A 36 -9.35 -16.44 -9.11
N ASN A 37 -9.43 -15.18 -9.53
CA ASN A 37 -10.60 -14.63 -10.21
C ASN A 37 -10.29 -14.36 -11.68
N ARG A 38 -11.00 -15.04 -12.60
CA ARG A 38 -10.86 -14.80 -14.05
C ARG A 38 -11.52 -13.50 -14.51
N GLU A 39 -12.58 -13.05 -13.82
CA GLU A 39 -13.33 -11.82 -14.08
C GLU A 39 -13.44 -11.00 -12.77
N GLY A 40 -13.45 -9.66 -12.88
CA GLY A 40 -13.64 -8.75 -11.75
C GLY A 40 -12.44 -8.51 -10.82
N TRP A 41 -11.38 -9.34 -10.90
CA TRP A 41 -10.21 -9.21 -10.02
C TRP A 41 -9.50 -7.85 -10.10
N GLU A 42 -9.58 -7.18 -11.25
CA GLU A 42 -8.94 -5.87 -11.45
C GLU A 42 -9.61 -4.77 -10.63
N ASP A 43 -10.94 -4.80 -10.53
CA ASP A 43 -11.71 -3.80 -9.78
C ASP A 43 -11.47 -3.96 -8.27
N ASP A 44 -11.52 -5.21 -7.77
CA ASP A 44 -11.16 -5.55 -6.39
C ASP A 44 -9.73 -5.06 -6.04
N CYS A 45 -8.79 -5.27 -6.97
CA CYS A 45 -7.40 -4.83 -6.80
C CYS A 45 -7.25 -3.31 -6.83
N VAL A 46 -8.07 -2.60 -7.61
CA VAL A 46 -8.07 -1.14 -7.68
C VAL A 46 -8.63 -0.54 -6.40
N GLU A 47 -9.74 -1.05 -5.89
CA GLU A 47 -10.33 -0.62 -4.62
C GLU A 47 -9.36 -0.86 -3.46
N PHE A 48 -8.84 -2.07 -3.35
CA PHE A 48 -7.84 -2.42 -2.35
C PHE A 48 -6.59 -1.52 -2.38
N LEU A 49 -6.08 -1.18 -3.57
CA LEU A 49 -4.92 -0.29 -3.69
C LEU A 49 -5.22 1.14 -3.26
N LYS A 50 -6.42 1.66 -3.54
CA LYS A 50 -6.83 3.00 -3.08
C LYS A 50 -6.90 3.06 -1.55
N ASP A 51 -7.43 2.02 -0.92
CA ASP A 51 -7.49 1.93 0.54
C ASP A 51 -6.09 1.82 1.15
N ALA A 52 -5.22 0.99 0.57
CA ALA A 52 -3.83 0.86 1.01
C ALA A 52 -3.06 2.20 0.92
N ILE A 53 -3.26 2.96 -0.17
CA ILE A 53 -2.68 4.30 -0.33
C ILE A 53 -3.22 5.27 0.73
N THR A 54 -4.52 5.24 1.00
CA THR A 54 -5.16 6.10 2.00
C THR A 54 -4.59 5.82 3.39
N LEU A 55 -4.56 4.55 3.81
CA LEU A 55 -4.00 4.13 5.09
C LEU A 55 -2.51 4.48 5.23
N GLN A 56 -1.73 4.31 4.16
CA GLN A 56 -0.31 4.68 4.18
C GLN A 56 -0.11 6.18 4.34
N ASN A 57 -0.92 7.01 3.67
CA ASN A 57 -0.86 8.46 3.85
C ASN A 57 -1.22 8.88 5.28
N GLU A 58 -2.23 8.26 5.90
CA GLU A 58 -2.57 8.50 7.31
C GLU A 58 -1.41 8.13 8.24
N LEU A 59 -0.76 6.98 8.01
CA LEU A 59 0.44 6.57 8.74
C LEU A 59 1.55 7.63 8.62
N LEU A 60 1.85 8.09 7.40
CA LEU A 60 2.88 9.11 7.17
C LEU A 60 2.56 10.44 7.87
N VAL A 61 1.30 10.86 7.88
CA VAL A 61 0.86 12.05 8.63
C VAL A 61 1.08 11.86 10.13
N ASN A 62 0.74 10.70 10.68
CA ASN A 62 0.94 10.39 12.09
C ASN A 62 2.42 10.35 12.49
N ILE A 63 3.28 9.72 11.67
CA ILE A 63 4.73 9.71 11.88
C ILE A 63 5.30 11.14 11.88
N ARG A 64 4.87 11.98 10.93
CA ARG A 64 5.29 13.38 10.86
C ARG A 64 4.87 14.17 12.10
N LYS A 65 3.62 14.01 12.56
CA LYS A 65 3.13 14.66 13.79
C LYS A 65 3.93 14.23 15.02
N GLN A 66 4.24 12.94 15.16
CA GLN A 66 5.06 12.45 16.26
C GLN A 66 6.48 13.04 16.24
N ARG A 67 7.10 13.17 15.06
CA ARG A 67 8.41 13.83 14.94
C ARG A 67 8.41 15.30 15.36
N VAL A 68 7.32 16.03 15.15
CA VAL A 68 7.20 17.44 15.57
C VAL A 68 7.01 17.56 17.09
N ILE A 69 6.39 16.57 17.72
CA ILE A 69 6.12 16.59 19.17
C ILE A 69 7.35 16.19 20.00
N PHE A 70 8.21 15.31 19.47
CA PHE A 70 9.34 14.73 20.20
C PHE A 70 10.72 15.10 19.60
N GLY A 71 10.76 16.05 18.67
CA GLY A 71 11.98 16.51 17.97
C GLY A 71 12.47 17.86 18.45
#